data_AF-A0A1I2FL12-F1
#
_entry.id   AF-A0A1I2FL12-F1
#
_cell.length_a   1.000
_cell.length_b   1.000
_cell.length_c   1.000
_cell.angle_alpha   90.00
_cell.angle_beta   90.00
_cell.angle_gamma   90.00
#
_symmetry.space_group_name_H-M   'P 1'
#
loop_
_entity.id
_entity.type
_entity.pdbx_description
1 polymer ?
#
loop_
_entity_poly.entity_id
_entity_poly.type
_entity_poly.pdbx_seq_one_letter_code
_entity_poly.pdbx_strand_id
1 'polypeptide(L)'
;MEPVNAYLTKEQFTVCVFMIHQVIEQCLIALIRVHLAYRSEIHNLGRMLGLCTAFSDRPLKKFLSGSAEDKRLFEVLTKSYTGARYAPTFKVNEEEAIYQKVSAFKVMTLEMCQEKIEYLDKEATNYKELRFALRTQDHSEQVLI
;
A
#
# COMPACT_ATOMS: atom_id res chain seq x y z
N MET A 1 -29.52 7.82 33.10
CA MET A 1 -29.21 6.52 32.48
C MET A 1 -28.59 6.81 31.11
N GLU A 2 -27.34 7.29 31.10
CA GLU A 2 -26.59 7.78 29.92
C GLU A 2 -25.06 7.51 30.10
N PRO A 3 -24.60 6.24 30.15
CA PRO A 3 -23.20 6.00 29.76
C PRO A 3 -23.00 4.84 28.77
N VAL A 4 -23.87 3.83 28.77
CA VAL A 4 -23.64 2.57 28.03
C VAL A 4 -23.51 2.81 26.52
N ASN A 5 -24.33 3.69 25.97
CA ASN A 5 -24.32 4.00 24.53
C ASN A 5 -23.06 4.78 24.09
N ALA A 6 -22.49 5.60 24.99
CA ALA A 6 -21.28 6.37 24.72
C ALA A 6 -20.00 5.51 24.76
N TYR A 7 -19.99 4.42 25.55
CA TYR A 7 -18.88 3.46 25.54
C TYR A 7 -18.90 2.55 24.31
N LEU A 8 -20.09 2.07 23.93
CA LEU A 8 -20.28 1.23 22.74
C LEU A 8 -19.84 1.92 21.45
N THR A 9 -20.19 3.20 21.29
CA THR A 9 -19.79 3.99 20.11
C THR A 9 -18.27 4.19 20.05
N LYS A 10 -17.64 4.59 21.16
CA LYS A 10 -16.17 4.73 21.25
C LYS A 10 -15.40 3.46 20.86
N GLU A 11 -15.84 2.30 21.34
CA GLU A 11 -15.18 1.03 21.05
C GLU A 11 -15.32 0.64 19.57
N GLN A 12 -16.51 0.81 18.99
CA GLN A 12 -16.75 0.60 17.56
C GLN A 12 -15.86 1.52 16.69
N PHE A 13 -15.66 2.77 17.11
CA PHE A 13 -14.77 3.70 16.39
C PHE A 13 -13.31 3.26 16.43
N THR A 14 -12.80 2.83 17.59
CA THR A 14 -11.43 2.32 17.70
C THR A 14 -11.20 1.12 16.78
N VAL A 15 -12.16 0.19 16.72
CA VAL A 15 -12.10 -0.97 15.82
C VAL A 15 -12.11 -0.54 14.36
N CYS A 16 -12.96 0.42 13.99
CA CYS A 16 -13.05 0.92 12.61
C CYS A 16 -11.70 1.51 12.15
N VAL A 17 -11.13 2.43 12.92
CA VAL A 17 -9.85 3.07 12.57
C VAL A 17 -8.70 2.06 12.55
N PHE A 18 -8.70 1.10 13.47
CA PHE A 18 -7.75 -0.02 13.44
C PHE A 18 -7.85 -0.83 12.14
N MET A 19 -9.07 -1.21 11.74
CA MET A 19 -9.29 -1.93 10.48
C MET A 19 -8.84 -1.11 9.26
N ILE A 20 -9.10 0.20 9.26
CA ILE A 20 -8.63 1.10 8.21
C ILE A 20 -7.09 1.12 8.16
N HIS A 21 -6.42 1.22 9.30
CA HIS A 21 -4.96 1.16 9.37
C HIS A 21 -4.44 -0.16 8.76
N GLN A 22 -5.04 -1.29 9.14
CA GLN A 22 -4.67 -2.61 8.61
C GLN A 22 -4.86 -2.69 7.10
N VAL A 23 -5.93 -2.11 6.54
CA VAL A 23 -6.13 -2.07 5.08
C VAL A 23 -4.99 -1.30 4.38
N ILE A 24 -4.60 -0.14 4.91
CA ILE A 24 -3.49 0.65 4.35
C ILE A 24 -2.18 -0.15 4.44
N GLU A 25 -1.93 -0.77 5.59
CA GLU A 25 -0.74 -1.59 5.83
C GLU A 25 -0.64 -2.74 4.81
N GLN A 26 -1.72 -3.49 4.60
CA GLN A 26 -1.74 -4.58 3.62
C GLN A 26 -1.53 -4.08 2.19
N CYS A 27 -2.09 -2.93 1.84
CA CYS A 27 -1.87 -2.32 0.53
C CYS A 27 -0.39 -1.94 0.32
N LEU A 28 0.26 -1.37 1.34
CA LEU A 28 1.69 -1.05 1.29
C LEU A 28 2.57 -2.30 1.23
N ILE A 29 2.22 -3.37 1.97
CA ILE A 29 2.91 -4.67 1.88
C ILE A 29 2.83 -5.20 0.44
N ALA A 30 1.64 -5.16 -0.18
CA ALA A 30 1.45 -5.64 -1.55
C ALA A 30 2.33 -4.86 -2.55
N LEU A 31 2.30 -3.52 -2.48
CA LEU A 31 3.12 -2.66 -3.32
C LEU A 31 4.61 -2.96 -3.17
N ILE A 32 5.11 -3.03 -1.93
CA ILE A 32 6.53 -3.29 -1.65
C ILE A 32 6.92 -4.68 -2.18
N ARG A 33 6.09 -5.71 -1.98
CA ARG A 33 6.39 -7.06 -2.47
C ARG A 33 6.41 -7.15 -3.99
N VAL A 34 5.42 -6.56 -4.67
CA VAL A 34 5.30 -6.65 -6.13
C VAL A 34 6.40 -5.83 -6.83
N HIS A 35 6.71 -4.63 -6.31
CA HIS A 35 7.67 -3.74 -6.96
C HIS A 35 9.13 -4.02 -6.58
N LEU A 36 9.40 -4.43 -5.34
CA LEU A 36 10.78 -4.60 -4.83
C LEU A 36 11.16 -6.06 -4.57
N ALA A 37 10.24 -7.01 -4.73
CA ALA A 37 10.42 -8.42 -4.31
C ALA A 37 10.89 -8.54 -2.84
N TYR A 38 10.55 -7.54 -2.02
CA TYR A 38 11.02 -7.43 -0.64
C TYR A 38 9.91 -7.74 0.34
N ARG A 39 10.20 -8.60 1.33
CA ARG A 39 9.32 -8.84 2.47
C ARG A 39 9.62 -7.82 3.57
N SER A 40 8.83 -6.74 3.61
CA SER A 40 8.88 -5.78 4.72
C SER A 40 8.33 -6.39 6.01
N GLU A 41 9.08 -6.26 7.10
CA GLU A 41 8.62 -6.51 8.48
C GLU A 41 8.34 -5.18 9.23
N ILE A 42 8.28 -4.07 8.48
CA ILE A 42 8.00 -2.74 9.02
C ILE A 42 6.48 -2.54 9.05
N HIS A 43 5.94 -2.26 10.24
CA HIS A 43 4.52 -1.96 10.47
C HIS A 43 4.23 -0.47 10.63
N ASN A 44 5.23 0.39 10.41
CA ASN A 44 5.05 1.85 10.47
C ASN A 44 4.69 2.39 9.08
N LEU A 45 3.44 2.86 8.91
CA LEU A 45 2.94 3.37 7.62
C LEU A 45 3.82 4.45 7.00
N GLY A 46 4.38 5.37 7.81
CA GLY A 46 5.25 6.44 7.30
C GLY A 46 6.53 5.89 6.68
N ARG A 47 7.17 4.93 7.35
CA ARG A 47 8.37 4.24 6.82
C ARG A 47 8.04 3.41 5.58
N MET A 48 6.89 2.72 5.57
CA MET A 48 6.44 1.93 4.41
C MET A 48 6.14 2.81 3.20
N LEU A 49 5.50 3.97 3.40
CA LEU A 49 5.31 4.97 2.34
C LEU A 49 6.65 5.52 1.82
N GLY A 50 7.62 5.73 2.72
CA GLY A 50 8.98 6.07 2.35
C GLY A 50 9.67 4.99 1.51
N LEU A 51 9.46 3.71 1.81
CA LEU A 51 9.98 2.63 0.94
C LEU A 51 9.34 2.65 -0.46
N CYS A 52 8.07 3.05 -0.55
CA CYS A 52 7.38 3.12 -1.84
C CYS A 52 8.02 4.14 -2.79
N THR A 53 8.67 5.19 -2.29
CA THR A 53 9.33 6.20 -3.14
C THR A 53 10.50 5.64 -3.94
N ALA A 54 11.01 4.45 -3.59
CA ALA A 54 12.00 3.75 -4.39
C ALA A 54 11.48 3.35 -5.78
N PHE A 55 10.16 3.25 -5.96
CA PHE A 55 9.54 2.94 -7.26
C PHE A 55 8.43 3.91 -7.67
N SER A 56 7.80 4.62 -6.74
CA SER A 56 6.76 5.62 -7.05
C SER A 56 6.45 6.56 -5.89
N ASP A 57 6.26 7.84 -6.20
CA ASP A 57 5.75 8.82 -5.23
C ASP A 57 4.23 8.79 -5.05
N ARG A 58 3.49 8.08 -5.93
CA ARG A 58 2.01 8.06 -5.92
C ARG A 58 1.45 7.66 -4.54
N PRO A 59 1.95 6.61 -3.85
CA PRO A 59 1.45 6.24 -2.54
C PRO A 59 1.66 7.32 -1.49
N LEU A 60 2.85 7.93 -1.45
CA LEU A 60 3.17 8.98 -0.49
C LEU A 60 2.28 10.20 -0.71
N LYS A 61 2.17 10.69 -1.95
CA LYS A 61 1.35 11.86 -2.31
C LYS A 61 -0.13 11.64 -2.03
N LYS A 62 -0.61 10.39 -2.02
CA LYS A 62 -2.02 10.08 -1.68
C LYS A 62 -2.35 10.37 -0.23
N PHE A 63 -1.40 10.19 0.70
CA PHE A 63 -1.58 10.43 2.13
C PHE A 63 -0.96 11.72 2.64
N LEU A 64 0.10 12.20 2.00
CA LEU A 64 0.88 13.38 2.37
C LEU A 64 1.10 14.24 1.13
N SER A 65 0.03 14.83 0.60
CA SER A 65 0.10 15.75 -0.55
C SER A 65 0.82 17.08 -0.26
N GLY A 66 1.10 17.37 1.00
CA GLY A 66 1.60 18.65 1.48
C GLY A 66 0.51 19.54 2.11
N SER A 67 -0.77 19.16 1.98
CA SER A 67 -1.85 19.87 2.67
C SER A 67 -1.85 19.60 4.18
N ALA A 68 -2.23 20.60 4.96
CA ALA A 68 -2.35 20.48 6.41
C ALA A 68 -3.39 19.41 6.81
N GLU A 69 -4.46 19.28 6.02
CA GLU A 69 -5.50 18.30 6.26
C GLU A 69 -5.00 16.87 6.09
N ASP A 70 -4.24 16.59 5.03
CA ASP A 70 -3.66 15.26 4.80
C ASP A 70 -2.72 14.85 5.92
N LYS A 71 -1.86 15.78 6.36
CA LYS A 71 -0.97 15.54 7.50
C LYS A 71 -1.77 15.22 8.77
N ARG A 72 -2.85 15.97 9.02
CA ARG A 72 -3.72 15.78 10.17
C ARG A 72 -4.43 14.42 10.12
N LEU A 73 -5.02 14.04 8.99
CA LEU A 73 -5.68 12.74 8.81
C LEU A 73 -4.67 11.59 8.96
N PHE A 74 -3.46 11.73 8.43
CA PHE A 74 -2.40 10.73 8.58
C PHE A 74 -1.91 10.60 10.03
N GLU A 75 -1.80 11.70 10.76
CA GLU A 75 -1.50 11.67 12.20
C GLU A 75 -2.59 10.96 13.00
N VAL A 76 -3.86 11.14 12.65
CA VAL A 76 -4.95 10.40 13.32
C VAL A 76 -4.87 8.90 13.03
N LEU A 77 -4.61 8.52 11.78
CA LEU A 77 -4.42 7.11 11.37
C LEU A 77 -3.25 6.42 12.08
N THR A 78 -2.20 7.16 12.41
CA THR A 78 -0.99 6.60 13.05
C THR A 78 -1.08 6.60 14.58
N LYS A 79 -1.67 7.64 15.18
CA LYS A 79 -1.86 7.72 16.65
C LYS A 79 -2.92 6.76 17.19
N SER A 80 -3.94 6.46 16.39
CA SER A 80 -4.97 5.47 16.72
C SER A 80 -4.39 4.06 16.86
N TYR A 81 -3.37 3.71 16.08
CA TYR A 81 -2.70 2.40 16.11
C TYR A 81 -1.85 2.15 17.37
N THR A 82 -1.17 3.16 17.90
CA THR A 82 -0.20 2.99 19.01
C THR A 82 -0.77 3.07 20.42
N GLY A 83 -2.08 3.31 20.59
CA GLY A 83 -2.74 3.21 21.89
C GLY A 83 -3.68 4.35 22.26
N ALA A 84 -4.59 4.75 21.37
CA ALA A 84 -5.65 5.70 21.72
C ALA A 84 -6.79 5.05 22.53
N ARG A 85 -6.48 4.65 23.77
CA ARG A 85 -7.48 4.63 24.86
C ARG A 85 -7.96 6.06 25.23
N TYR A 86 -7.29 7.08 24.67
CA TYR A 86 -7.66 8.49 24.75
C TYR A 86 -7.87 9.02 23.32
N ALA A 87 -9.11 8.95 22.85
CA ALA A 87 -9.48 9.48 21.54
C ALA A 87 -9.34 11.01 21.53
N PRO A 88 -8.69 11.62 20.52
CA PRO A 88 -9.19 12.88 20.02
C PRO A 88 -10.60 12.59 19.49
N THR A 89 -11.58 13.39 19.90
CA THR A 89 -12.94 13.30 19.37
C THR A 89 -12.88 13.46 17.84
N PHE A 90 -13.00 12.34 17.14
CA PHE A 90 -13.01 12.30 15.69
C PHE A 90 -14.33 12.91 15.23
N LYS A 91 -14.27 13.91 14.35
CA LYS A 91 -15.49 14.50 13.79
C LYS A 91 -15.99 13.57 12.69
N VAL A 92 -17.30 13.38 12.58
CA VAL A 92 -17.95 12.50 11.56
C VAL A 92 -17.41 12.76 10.14
N ASN A 93 -17.11 14.02 9.81
CA ASN A 93 -16.56 14.40 8.50
C ASN A 93 -15.16 13.81 8.21
N GLU A 94 -14.41 13.44 9.25
CA GLU A 94 -13.05 12.90 9.13
C GLU A 94 -13.08 11.39 8.84
N GLU A 95 -14.10 10.67 9.32
CA GLU A 95 -14.30 9.24 9.03
C GLU A 95 -14.55 9.01 7.56
N GLU A 96 -15.49 9.76 7.00
CA GLU A 96 -15.83 9.69 5.60
C GLU A 96 -14.63 10.07 4.72
N ALA A 97 -13.88 11.13 5.09
CA ALA A 97 -12.69 11.54 4.37
C ALA A 97 -11.59 10.47 4.39
N ILE A 98 -11.35 9.84 5.54
CA ILE A 98 -10.41 8.72 5.65
C ILE A 98 -10.87 7.54 4.79
N TYR A 99 -12.14 7.16 4.90
CA TYR A 99 -12.68 6.03 4.17
C TYR A 99 -12.53 6.21 2.66
N GLN A 100 -12.92 7.38 2.13
CA GLN A 100 -12.76 7.71 0.72
C GLN A 100 -11.29 7.68 0.29
N LYS A 101 -10.38 8.19 1.13
CA LYS A 101 -8.94 8.19 0.84
C LYS A 101 -8.37 6.77 0.80
N VAL A 102 -8.76 5.90 1.73
CA VAL A 102 -8.35 4.48 1.77
C VAL A 102 -8.95 3.68 0.62
N SER A 103 -10.21 3.91 0.29
CA SER A 103 -10.87 3.28 -0.87
C SER A 103 -10.13 3.63 -2.16
N ALA A 104 -9.82 4.91 -2.37
CA ALA A 104 -9.03 5.36 -3.52
C ALA A 104 -7.59 4.84 -3.48
N PHE A 105 -6.99 4.66 -2.30
CA PHE A 105 -5.67 4.07 -2.16
C PHE A 105 -5.67 2.59 -2.57
N LYS A 106 -6.69 1.81 -2.17
CA LYS A 106 -6.85 0.42 -2.59
C LYS A 106 -6.93 0.28 -4.12
N VAL A 107 -7.71 1.14 -4.78
CA VAL A 107 -7.82 1.14 -6.25
C VAL A 107 -6.46 1.39 -6.89
N MET A 108 -5.74 2.42 -6.41
CA MET A 108 -4.38 2.72 -6.88
C MET A 108 -3.42 1.54 -6.65
N THR A 109 -3.49 0.88 -5.49
CA THR A 109 -2.65 -0.29 -5.20
C THR A 109 -2.91 -1.43 -6.19
N LEU A 110 -4.17 -1.72 -6.49
CA LEU A 110 -4.53 -2.76 -7.45
C LEU A 110 -4.01 -2.42 -8.85
N GLU A 111 -4.22 -1.18 -9.30
CA GLU A 111 -3.72 -0.67 -10.59
C GLU A 111 -2.20 -0.85 -10.69
N MET A 112 -1.44 -0.31 -9.73
CA MET A 112 0.03 -0.36 -9.75
C MET A 112 0.57 -1.81 -9.70
N CYS A 113 -0.04 -2.66 -8.88
CA CYS A 113 0.36 -4.06 -8.79
C CYS A 113 0.09 -4.80 -10.12
N GLN A 114 -1.08 -4.57 -10.73
CA GLN A 114 -1.45 -5.19 -12.00
C GLN A 114 -0.49 -4.77 -13.12
N GLU A 115 -0.23 -3.46 -13.25
CA GLU A 115 0.73 -2.91 -14.22
C GLU A 115 2.11 -3.55 -14.06
N LYS A 116 2.59 -3.69 -12.82
CA LYS A 116 3.91 -4.28 -12.56
C LYS A 116 3.95 -5.77 -12.88
N ILE A 117 2.90 -6.53 -12.56
CA ILE A 117 2.81 -7.95 -12.87
C ILE A 117 2.80 -8.17 -14.39
N GLU A 118 2.00 -7.40 -15.13
CA GLU A 118 1.96 -7.48 -16.60
C GLU A 118 3.30 -7.13 -17.24
N TYR A 119 3.98 -6.12 -16.71
CA TYR A 119 5.34 -5.78 -17.15
C TYR A 119 6.31 -6.95 -16.93
N LEU A 120 6.29 -7.57 -15.74
CA LEU A 120 7.18 -8.69 -15.42
C LEU A 120 6.88 -9.93 -16.29
N ASP A 121 5.62 -10.18 -16.63
CA ASP A 121 5.23 -11.30 -17.49
C ASP A 121 5.74 -11.13 -18.94
N LYS A 122 5.66 -9.90 -19.46
CA LYS A 122 6.24 -9.54 -20.76
C LYS A 122 7.75 -9.72 -20.77
N GLU A 123 8.44 -9.21 -19.74
CA GLU A 123 9.90 -9.36 -19.61
C GLU A 123 10.32 -10.84 -19.51
N ALA A 124 9.55 -11.65 -18.77
CA ALA A 124 9.80 -13.09 -18.68
C ALA A 124 9.62 -13.80 -20.02
N THR A 125 8.66 -13.38 -20.84
CA THR A 125 8.44 -13.90 -22.20
C THR A 125 9.58 -13.52 -23.13
N ASN A 126 9.95 -12.23 -23.18
CA ASN A 126 11.07 -11.73 -23.95
C ASN A 126 12.38 -12.47 -23.61
N TYR A 127 12.63 -12.70 -22.32
CA TYR A 127 13.81 -13.44 -21.87
C TYR A 127 13.81 -14.89 -22.37
N LYS A 128 12.66 -15.58 -22.39
CA LYS A 128 12.56 -16.95 -22.91
C LYS A 128 12.84 -17.01 -24.41
N GLU A 129 12.31 -16.07 -25.18
CA GLU A 129 12.53 -15.96 -26.62
C GLU A 129 14.00 -15.70 -26.96
N LEU A 130 14.61 -14.71 -26.29
CA LEU A 130 16.03 -14.41 -26.45
C LEU A 130 16.91 -15.62 -26.11
N ARG A 131 16.62 -16.30 -24.99
CA ARG A 131 17.35 -17.49 -24.57
C ARG A 131 17.21 -18.64 -25.58
N PHE A 132 16.04 -18.79 -26.19
CA PHE A 132 15.81 -19.80 -27.23
C PHE A 132 16.62 -19.47 -28.50
N ALA A 133 16.58 -18.22 -28.97
CA ALA A 133 17.32 -17.77 -30.14
C ALA A 133 18.85 -17.99 -29.99
N LEU A 134 19.40 -17.66 -28.82
CA LEU A 134 20.82 -17.88 -28.52
C LEU A 134 21.22 -19.36 -28.58
N ARG A 135 20.37 -20.27 -28.08
CA ARG A 135 20.62 -21.71 -28.17
C ARG A 135 20.56 -22.25 -29.59
N THR A 136 19.65 -21.73 -30.41
CA THR A 136 19.55 -22.14 -31.82
C THR A 136 20.75 -21.69 -32.65
N GLN A 137 21.31 -20.51 -32.37
CA GLN A 137 22.51 -20.00 -33.05
C GLN A 137 23.76 -20.84 -32.72
N ASP A 138 23.94 -21.18 -31.44
CA ASP A 138 25.09 -21.98 -30.95
C ASP A 138 25.10 -23.41 -31.54
N HIS A 139 23.92 -24.02 -31.73
CA HIS A 139 23.82 -25.32 -32.43
C HIS A 139 24.09 -25.24 -33.93
N SER A 140 23.74 -24.15 -34.61
CA SER A 140 24.06 -23.99 -36.04
C SER A 140 25.55 -23.74 -36.30
N GLU A 141 26.28 -23.10 -35.39
CA GLU A 141 27.73 -22.89 -35.53
C GLU A 141 28.53 -24.18 -35.26
N GLN A 142 28.06 -25.06 -34.37
CA GLN A 142 28.75 -26.33 -34.05
C GLN A 142 28.59 -27.40 -35.15
N VAL A 143 27.59 -27.28 -36.04
CA VAL A 143 27.35 -28.24 -37.14
C VAL A 143 28.11 -27.85 -38.43
N LEU A 144 28.69 -26.65 -38.48
CA LEU A 144 29.43 -26.15 -39.65
C LEU A 144 30.96 -26.40 -39.59
N ILE A 145 31.43 -27.18 -38.61
CA ILE A 145 32.84 -27.62 -38.45
C ILE A 145 32.90 -29.14 -38.65
#